data_AF-S0AN89-F1
#
_entry.id   AF-S0AN89-F1
#
_cell.length_a   1.000
_cell.length_b   1.000
_cell.length_c   1.000
_cell.angle_alpha   90.00
_cell.angle_beta   90.00
_cell.angle_gamma   90.00
#
_symmetry.space_group_name_H-M   'P 1'
#
loop_
_entity.id
_entity.type
_entity.pdbx_description
1 polymer ?
#
loop_
_entity_poly.entity_id
_entity_poly.type
_entity_poly.pdbx_seq_one_letter_code
_entity_poly.pdbx_strand_id
1 'polypeptide(L)'
;MQRKYLNSATRTYEINYPFIFEKLIEYGNNSIKKGSLLTILIGSLARGDCTPFSDADVIIITDSTRSEIEFMDPYMPIDIEPRVFTIN
;
A
#
# COMPACT_ATOMS: atom_id res chain seq x y z
N MET A 1 -35.44 -7.54 33.70
CA MET A 1 -34.20 -6.73 33.74
C MET A 1 -33.11 -7.51 33.01
N GLN A 2 -32.86 -7.18 31.73
CA GLN A 2 -31.91 -7.90 30.89
C GLN A 2 -30.48 -7.54 31.31
N ARG A 3 -29.69 -8.54 31.71
CA ARG A 3 -28.29 -8.38 32.11
C ARG A 3 -27.48 -8.03 30.85
N LYS A 4 -27.05 -6.77 30.71
CA LYS A 4 -26.06 -6.39 29.68
C LYS A 4 -24.73 -7.05 30.03
N TYR A 5 -24.35 -8.07 29.28
CA TYR A 5 -22.98 -8.55 29.27
C TYR A 5 -22.14 -7.51 28.52
N LEU A 6 -21.34 -6.73 29.24
CA LEU A 6 -20.27 -5.91 28.69
C LEU A 6 -19.14 -6.85 28.25
N ASN A 7 -19.35 -7.60 27.17
CA ASN A 7 -18.25 -8.25 26.46
C ASN A 7 -17.61 -7.22 25.55
N SER A 8 -16.99 -6.18 26.13
CA SER A 8 -16.08 -5.29 25.41
C SER A 8 -14.75 -6.01 25.22
N ALA A 9 -14.76 -7.10 24.44
CA ALA A 9 -13.52 -7.73 24.00
C ALA A 9 -12.83 -6.73 23.06
N THR A 10 -11.75 -6.11 23.54
CA THR A 10 -10.91 -5.22 22.74
C THR A 10 -10.36 -5.98 21.54
N ARG A 11 -10.75 -5.59 20.32
CA ARG A 11 -10.14 -6.12 19.10
C ARG A 11 -8.77 -5.48 18.91
N THR A 12 -7.75 -6.31 18.86
CA THR A 12 -6.38 -5.90 18.53
C THR A 12 -6.16 -6.06 17.03
N TYR A 13 -5.56 -5.07 16.41
CA TYR A 13 -5.15 -5.10 15.01
C TYR A 13 -3.63 -4.97 15.01
N GLU A 14 -2.95 -5.90 14.35
CA GLU A 14 -1.49 -5.92 14.23
C GLU A 14 -1.13 -6.01 12.75
N ILE A 15 -0.07 -5.31 12.39
CA ILE A 15 0.43 -5.24 11.02
C ILE A 15 1.83 -5.86 10.97
N ASN A 16 2.04 -6.81 10.06
CA ASN A 16 3.35 -7.45 9.88
C ASN A 16 4.22 -6.57 8.96
N TYR A 17 4.89 -5.59 9.55
CA TYR A 17 5.74 -4.64 8.83
C TYR A 17 6.80 -5.30 7.94
N PRO A 18 7.64 -6.24 8.43
CA PRO A 18 8.63 -6.89 7.58
C PRO A 18 8.03 -7.52 6.32
N PHE A 19 6.91 -8.23 6.46
CA PHE A 19 6.23 -8.88 5.34
C PHE A 19 5.65 -7.86 4.35
N ILE A 20 5.05 -6.77 4.83
CA ILE A 20 4.53 -5.71 3.95
C ILE A 20 5.66 -5.04 3.17
N PHE A 21 6.77 -4.71 3.83
CA PHE A 21 7.92 -4.11 3.15
C PHE A 21 8.54 -5.04 2.10
N GLU A 22 8.63 -6.34 2.40
CA GLU A 22 9.04 -7.35 1.41
C GLU A 22 8.12 -7.31 0.17
N LYS A 23 6.80 -7.28 0.37
CA LYS A 23 5.83 -7.17 -0.73
C LYS A 23 5.87 -5.83 -1.47
N LEU A 24 6.14 -4.72 -0.80
CA LEU A 24 6.32 -3.42 -1.46
C LEU A 24 7.58 -3.39 -2.34
N ILE A 25 8.65 -4.07 -1.92
CA ILE A 25 9.85 -4.24 -2.74
C ILE A 25 9.54 -5.09 -3.98
N GLU A 26 8.83 -6.21 -3.82
CA GLU A 26 8.37 -7.02 -4.96
C GLU A 26 7.49 -6.21 -5.92
N TYR A 27 6.55 -5.44 -5.38
CA TYR A 27 5.68 -4.54 -6.14
C TYR A 27 6.48 -3.54 -6.97
N GLY A 28 7.44 -2.84 -6.36
CA GLY A 28 8.31 -1.90 -7.06
C GLY A 28 9.18 -2.56 -8.15
N ASN A 29 9.63 -3.80 -7.94
CA ASN A 29 10.34 -4.54 -8.99
C ASN A 29 9.40 -4.95 -10.15
N ASN A 30 8.15 -5.27 -9.85
CA ASN A 30 7.15 -5.64 -10.86
C ASN A 30 6.61 -4.43 -11.62
N SER A 31 6.52 -3.25 -11.00
CA SER A 31 6.12 -2.02 -11.68
C SER A 31 7.10 -1.64 -12.80
N ILE A 32 8.40 -1.93 -12.65
CA ILE A 32 9.40 -1.75 -13.71
C ILE A 32 9.05 -2.59 -14.95
N LYS A 33 8.63 -3.85 -14.76
CA LYS A 33 8.20 -4.72 -15.87
C LYS A 33 6.94 -4.18 -16.57
N LYS A 34 6.14 -3.40 -15.84
CA LYS A 34 4.98 -2.68 -16.36
C LYS A 34 5.34 -1.33 -16.97
N GLY A 35 6.63 -0.94 -17.06
CA GLY A 35 7.07 0.31 -17.68
C GLY A 35 7.22 1.50 -16.72
N SER A 36 7.28 1.25 -15.41
CA SER A 36 7.73 2.27 -14.47
C SER A 36 9.24 2.53 -14.64
N LEU A 37 9.61 3.80 -14.71
CA LEU A 37 11.00 4.26 -14.62
C LEU A 37 11.47 4.38 -13.17
N LEU A 38 10.55 4.78 -12.29
CA LEU A 38 10.80 4.99 -10.87
C LEU A 38 9.50 4.75 -10.09
N THR A 39 9.59 3.99 -9.01
CA THR A 39 8.49 3.78 -8.05
C THR A 39 8.96 4.23 -6.67
N ILE A 40 8.17 5.08 -6.01
CA ILE A 40 8.54 5.72 -4.75
C ILE A 40 7.42 5.46 -3.74
N LEU A 41 7.76 4.82 -2.63
CA LEU A 41 6.85 4.73 -1.48
C LEU A 41 6.82 6.08 -0.76
N ILE A 42 5.63 6.60 -0.51
CA ILE A 42 5.40 7.81 0.27
C ILE A 42 4.40 7.53 1.40
N GLY A 43 3.88 8.59 2.01
CA GLY A 43 2.81 8.43 3.01
C GLY A 43 3.29 7.82 4.31
N SER A 44 2.34 7.24 5.05
CA SER A 44 2.57 6.79 6.43
C SER A 44 3.53 5.61 6.54
N LEU A 45 3.48 4.68 5.59
CA LEU A 45 4.42 3.55 5.51
C LEU A 45 5.86 4.02 5.31
N ALA A 46 6.10 5.02 4.45
CA ALA A 46 7.44 5.58 4.25
C ALA A 46 7.98 6.31 5.49
N ARG A 47 7.11 6.95 6.28
CA ARG A 47 7.49 7.65 7.52
C ARG A 47 7.65 6.72 8.72
N GLY A 48 7.12 5.50 8.65
CA GLY A 48 7.11 4.55 9.76
C GLY A 48 6.06 4.87 10.84
N ASP A 49 5.10 5.73 10.54
CA ASP A 49 3.99 6.12 11.45
C ASP A 49 2.66 5.49 11.03
N CYS A 50 2.70 4.40 10.25
CA CYS A 50 1.50 3.75 9.75
C CYS A 50 0.76 2.95 10.85
N THR A 51 -0.50 2.66 10.58
CA THR A 51 -1.38 1.90 11.45
C THR A 51 -1.88 0.66 10.71
N PRO A 52 -2.53 -0.30 11.38
CA PRO A 52 -3.18 -1.43 10.70
C PRO A 52 -4.29 -1.05 9.72
N PHE A 53 -4.71 0.22 9.68
CA PHE A 53 -5.70 0.75 8.74
C PHE A 53 -5.09 1.63 7.66
N SER A 54 -3.76 1.74 7.63
CA SER A 54 -3.05 2.50 6.60
C SER A 54 -3.05 1.75 5.28
N ASP A 55 -2.94 2.53 4.22
CA ASP A 55 -2.68 2.16 2.83
C ASP A 55 -1.19 2.36 2.50
N ALA A 56 -0.81 1.94 1.30
CA ALA A 56 0.48 2.17 0.69
C ALA A 56 0.35 3.16 -0.47
N ASP A 57 0.59 4.45 -0.17
CA ASP A 57 0.73 5.48 -1.20
C ASP A 57 2.02 5.27 -2.01
N VAL A 58 1.91 5.12 -3.32
CA VAL A 58 3.07 5.00 -4.21
C VAL A 58 3.01 5.97 -5.38
N ILE A 59 4.12 6.66 -5.63
CA ILE A 59 4.30 7.48 -6.84
C ILE A 59 5.00 6.63 -7.89
N ILE A 60 4.47 6.63 -9.11
CA ILE A 60 5.01 5.89 -10.24
C ILE A 60 5.32 6.87 -11.36
N ILE A 61 6.57 6.92 -11.78
CA ILE A 61 7.03 7.74 -12.91
C ILE A 61 7.13 6.86 -14.15
N THR A 62 6.58 7.31 -15.27
CA THR A 62 6.61 6.64 -16.58
C THR A 62 7.13 7.59 -17.69
N ASP A 63 7.59 7.02 -18.79
CA ASP A 63 7.99 7.72 -20.03
C ASP A 63 6.82 7.98 -21.01
N SER A 64 5.64 7.46 -20.68
CA SER A 64 4.46 7.47 -21.51
C SER A 64 3.21 7.55 -20.65
N THR A 65 2.13 8.12 -21.19
CA THR A 65 0.84 8.20 -20.48
C THR A 65 0.33 6.81 -20.17
N ARG A 66 0.13 6.52 -18.89
CA ARG A 66 -0.40 5.23 -18.39
C ARG A 66 -1.48 5.45 -17.35
N SER A 67 -2.33 4.44 -17.17
CA SER A 67 -3.39 4.49 -16.16
C SER A 67 -2.89 3.97 -14.81
N GLU A 68 -3.39 4.55 -13.72
CA GLU A 68 -3.16 4.08 -12.36
C GLU A 68 -3.59 2.61 -12.18
N ILE A 69 -4.65 2.18 -12.89
CA ILE A 69 -5.18 0.81 -12.79
C ILE A 69 -4.20 -0.25 -13.26
N GLU A 70 -3.27 0.09 -14.16
CA GLU A 70 -2.22 -0.84 -14.62
C GLU A 70 -1.27 -1.20 -13.47
N PHE A 71 -1.14 -0.31 -12.50
CA PHE A 71 -0.25 -0.45 -11.36
C PHE A 71 -0.97 -0.85 -10.08
N MET A 72 -2.30 -0.97 -10.06
CA MET A 72 -3.00 -1.60 -8.94
C MET A 72 -2.62 -3.09 -8.84
N ASP A 73 -2.63 -3.63 -7.62
CA ASP A 73 -2.38 -5.05 -7.36
C ASP A 73 -3.30 -5.55 -6.23
N PRO A 74 -4.37 -6.30 -6.56
CA PRO A 74 -5.34 -6.78 -5.57
C PRO A 74 -4.79 -7.92 -4.68
N TYR A 75 -3.59 -8.43 -4.97
CA TYR A 75 -2.95 -9.48 -4.17
C TYR A 75 -1.99 -8.91 -3.12
N MET A 76 -1.84 -7.58 -3.06
CA MET A 76 -1.06 -6.94 -2.03
C MET A 76 -1.69 -7.16 -0.64
N PRO A 77 -0.87 -7.38 0.41
CA PRO A 77 -1.37 -7.56 1.77
C PRO A 77 -1.83 -6.25 2.43
N ILE A 78 -1.72 -5.13 1.71
CA ILE A 78 -2.13 -3.78 2.09
C ILE A 78 -2.71 -3.12 0.85
N ASP A 79 -3.67 -2.21 1.03
CA ASP A 79 -4.22 -1.46 -0.10
C ASP A 79 -3.12 -0.60 -0.74
N ILE A 80 -3.00 -0.65 -2.06
CA ILE A 80 -1.95 0.04 -2.81
C ILE A 80 -2.61 1.19 -3.59
N GLU A 81 -2.16 2.41 -3.35
CA GLU A 81 -2.69 3.62 -3.97
C GLU A 81 -1.66 4.24 -4.92
N PRO A 82 -1.60 3.78 -6.19
CA PRO A 82 -0.68 4.33 -7.16
C PRO A 82 -1.12 5.69 -7.70
N ARG A 83 -0.19 6.64 -7.74
CA ARG A 83 -0.32 7.93 -8.42
C ARG A 83 0.70 7.98 -9.55
N VAL A 84 0.20 7.98 -10.79
CA VAL A 84 1.05 7.88 -11.99
C VAL A 84 1.35 9.25 -12.56
N PHE A 85 2.64 9.56 -12.74
CA PHE A 85 3.12 10.76 -13.41
C PHE A 85 3.93 10.38 -14.63
N THR A 86 3.79 11.18 -15.69
CA THR A 86 4.58 11.03 -16.90
C THR A 86 5.58 12.18 -17.00
N ILE A 87 6.83 11.85 -17.32
CA ILE A 87 7.85 12.83 -17.66
C ILE A 87 7.98 12.89 -19.18
N ASN A 88 7.45 13.95 -19.78
CA ASN A 88 7.56 14.25 -21.21
C ASN A 88 8.59 15.36 -21.46
#